data_AF-A0A830F321-F1
#
_entry.id   AF-A0A830F321-F1
#
_cell.length_a   1.000
_cell.length_b   1.000
_cell.length_c   1.000
_cell.angle_alpha   90.00
_cell.angle_beta   90.00
_cell.angle_gamma   90.00
#
_symmetry.space_group_name_H-M   'P 1'
#
loop_
_entity.id
_entity.type
_entity.pdbx_description
1 polymer ?
#
loop_
_entity_poly.entity_id
_entity_poly.type
_entity_poly.pdbx_seq_one_letter_code
_entity_poly.pdbx_strand_id
1 'polypeptide(L)'
;MFDDFRKLKREAQILRSDPTESDFLRPWAGALAEQEAALRKETRALQKANGVDVLDEPIDVEERTDELLRFIGAMFQRRLSDHYVEEFLGEPDAATYLNLDDEEWEAQKETWADRMRSTFPQYDESDRDEDLAAVFVDSQFGMSIETFEREIVNFSEPEAMRAAVAGPLEETEHGLKKLNDSMESN
;
A
#
# COMPACT_ATOMS: atom_id res chain seq x y z
N MET A 1 23.85 -30.38 -3.23
CA MET A 1 23.58 -30.39 -1.76
C MET A 1 24.40 -29.35 -0.99
N PHE A 2 25.73 -29.42 -0.86
CA PHE A 2 26.50 -28.35 -0.18
C PHE A 2 26.58 -27.03 -0.96
N ASP A 3 26.61 -27.08 -2.30
CA ASP A 3 26.59 -25.87 -3.14
C ASP A 3 25.23 -25.17 -3.15
N ASP A 4 24.12 -25.92 -3.18
CA ASP A 4 22.76 -25.35 -3.09
C ASP A 4 22.56 -24.59 -1.77
N PHE A 5 23.10 -25.12 -0.67
CA PHE A 5 23.01 -24.46 0.65
C PHE A 5 23.80 -23.15 0.72
N ARG A 6 24.96 -23.05 0.06
CA ARG A 6 25.71 -21.79 -0.03
C ARG A 6 24.99 -20.77 -0.90
N LYS A 7 24.42 -21.21 -2.03
CA LYS A 7 23.65 -20.34 -2.93
C LYS A 7 22.41 -19.78 -2.21
N LEU A 8 21.66 -20.63 -1.52
CA LEU A 8 20.51 -20.22 -0.70
C LEU A 8 20.90 -19.25 0.41
N LYS A 9 22.02 -19.48 1.11
CA LYS A 9 22.52 -18.55 2.13
C LYS A 9 22.90 -17.19 1.54
N ARG A 10 23.53 -17.18 0.36
CA ARG A 10 23.92 -15.95 -0.33
C ARG A 10 22.69 -15.15 -0.77
N GLU A 11 21.71 -15.80 -1.38
CA GLU A 11 20.43 -15.15 -1.74
C GLU A 11 19.71 -14.63 -0.50
N ALA A 12 19.60 -15.42 0.56
CA ALA A 12 18.99 -14.96 1.82
C ALA A 12 19.74 -13.77 2.45
N GLN A 13 21.05 -13.66 2.19
CA GLN A 13 21.84 -12.51 2.62
C GLN A 13 21.60 -11.29 1.74
N ILE A 14 21.53 -11.46 0.41
CA ILE A 14 21.20 -10.40 -0.55
C ILE A 14 19.81 -9.83 -0.22
N LEU A 15 18.79 -10.68 -0.06
CA LEU A 15 17.42 -10.26 0.28
C LEU A 15 17.32 -9.51 1.62
N ARG A 16 18.30 -9.69 2.52
CA ARG A 16 18.37 -8.96 3.79
C ARG A 16 19.14 -7.64 3.70
N SER A 17 20.03 -7.48 2.72
CA SER A 17 20.85 -6.28 2.58
C SER A 17 20.32 -5.38 1.47
N ASP A 18 20.22 -5.91 0.27
CA ASP A 18 19.70 -5.22 -0.91
C ASP A 18 18.94 -6.23 -1.79
N PRO A 19 17.60 -6.27 -1.65
CA PRO A 19 16.77 -7.20 -2.40
C PRO A 19 16.81 -6.97 -3.92
N THR A 20 17.11 -5.74 -4.35
CA THR A 20 17.11 -5.36 -5.77
C THR A 20 18.29 -5.97 -6.53
N GLU A 21 19.35 -6.36 -5.81
CA GLU A 21 20.51 -7.08 -6.35
C GLU A 21 20.31 -8.61 -6.43
N SER A 22 19.11 -9.14 -6.17
CA SER A 22 18.86 -10.58 -6.30
C SER A 22 18.81 -11.01 -7.76
N ASP A 23 19.93 -11.56 -8.26
CA ASP A 23 20.01 -12.21 -9.57
C ASP A 23 19.01 -13.38 -9.73
N PHE A 24 18.58 -13.98 -8.61
CA PHE A 24 17.62 -15.07 -8.63
C PHE A 24 16.17 -14.60 -8.79
N LEU A 25 15.74 -13.57 -8.04
CA LEU A 25 14.34 -13.11 -8.05
C LEU A 25 14.06 -12.06 -9.12
N ARG A 26 15.05 -11.28 -9.52
CA ARG A 26 14.88 -10.18 -10.49
C ARG A 26 14.26 -10.62 -11.82
N PRO A 27 14.61 -11.78 -12.43
CA PRO A 27 13.93 -12.24 -13.64
C PRO A 27 12.45 -12.55 -13.44
N TRP A 28 12.05 -13.04 -12.26
CA TRP A 28 10.65 -13.35 -11.94
C TRP A 28 9.85 -12.09 -11.67
N ALA A 29 10.42 -11.16 -10.89
CA ALA A 29 9.82 -9.85 -10.64
C ALA A 29 9.65 -9.07 -11.96
N GLY A 30 10.67 -9.09 -12.83
CA GLY A 30 10.60 -8.48 -14.16
C GLY A 30 9.54 -9.10 -15.06
N ALA A 31 9.43 -10.43 -15.09
CA ALA A 31 8.38 -11.09 -15.87
C ALA A 31 6.96 -10.72 -15.40
N LEU A 32 6.76 -10.57 -14.08
CA LEU A 32 5.48 -10.12 -13.53
C LEU A 32 5.20 -8.65 -13.89
N ALA A 33 6.18 -7.77 -13.69
CA ALA A 33 6.08 -6.35 -14.04
C ALA A 33 5.79 -6.14 -15.54
N GLU A 34 6.42 -6.92 -16.43
CA GLU A 34 6.14 -6.91 -17.87
C GLU A 34 4.67 -7.31 -18.17
N GLN A 35 4.15 -8.33 -17.49
CA GLN A 35 2.74 -8.73 -17.65
C GLN A 35 1.78 -7.65 -17.16
N GLU A 36 2.03 -7.07 -15.99
CA GLU A 36 1.25 -5.95 -15.44
C GLU A 36 1.25 -4.76 -16.41
N ALA A 37 2.43 -4.35 -16.90
CA ALA A 37 2.56 -3.25 -17.84
C ALA A 37 1.86 -3.52 -19.18
N ALA A 38 1.92 -4.76 -19.69
CA ALA A 38 1.20 -5.14 -20.90
C ALA A 38 -0.31 -5.04 -20.72
N LEU A 39 -0.86 -5.57 -19.63
CA LEU A 39 -2.31 -5.50 -19.33
C LEU A 39 -2.78 -4.05 -19.15
N ARG A 40 -2.00 -3.23 -18.42
CA ARG A 40 -2.26 -1.80 -18.23
C ARG A 40 -2.28 -1.07 -19.57
N LYS A 41 -1.30 -1.33 -20.43
CA LYS A 41 -1.20 -0.72 -21.77
C LYS A 41 -2.42 -1.03 -22.64
N GLU A 42 -2.84 -2.30 -22.70
CA GLU A 42 -4.00 -2.69 -23.51
C GLU A 42 -5.30 -2.09 -22.96
N THR A 43 -5.48 -2.08 -21.64
CA THR A 43 -6.66 -1.47 -20.99
C THR A 43 -6.74 0.04 -21.27
N ARG A 44 -5.61 0.76 -21.11
CA ARG A 44 -5.52 2.18 -21.46
C ARG A 44 -5.83 2.44 -22.94
N ALA A 45 -5.38 1.56 -23.84
CA ALA A 45 -5.67 1.67 -25.27
C ALA A 45 -7.16 1.48 -25.56
N LEU A 46 -7.82 0.53 -24.90
CA LEU A 46 -9.26 0.31 -25.00
C LEU A 46 -10.07 1.50 -24.47
N GLN A 47 -9.73 2.02 -23.29
CA GLN A 47 -10.37 3.22 -22.72
C GLN A 47 -10.28 4.40 -23.69
N LYS A 48 -9.07 4.68 -24.20
CA LYS A 48 -8.84 5.76 -25.15
C LYS A 48 -9.61 5.57 -26.47
N ALA A 49 -9.67 4.35 -26.99
CA ALA A 49 -10.39 4.05 -28.23
C ALA A 49 -11.92 4.25 -28.10
N ASN A 50 -12.47 4.09 -26.89
CA ASN A 50 -13.89 4.25 -26.59
C ASN A 50 -14.23 5.61 -25.97
N GLY A 51 -13.27 6.54 -25.89
CA GLY A 51 -13.51 7.87 -25.34
C GLY A 51 -13.77 7.91 -23.83
N VAL A 52 -13.35 6.87 -23.10
CA VAL A 52 -13.38 6.82 -21.64
C VAL A 52 -12.11 7.44 -21.08
N ASP A 53 -12.24 8.18 -19.99
CA ASP A 53 -11.09 8.75 -19.28
C ASP A 53 -10.14 7.63 -18.84
N VAL A 54 -8.85 7.83 -19.14
CA VAL A 54 -7.80 6.88 -18.78
C VAL A 54 -7.44 7.10 -17.32
N LEU A 55 -7.79 6.15 -16.48
CA LEU A 55 -7.73 6.31 -15.01
C LEU A 55 -6.33 6.05 -14.45
N ASP A 56 -5.59 5.14 -15.06
CA ASP A 56 -4.45 4.51 -14.39
C ASP A 56 -3.16 4.77 -15.16
N GLU A 57 -2.10 5.26 -14.52
CA GLU A 57 -0.82 5.58 -15.20
C GLU A 57 -0.16 4.36 -15.87
N PRO A 58 0.71 4.57 -16.89
CA PRO A 58 1.55 3.51 -17.42
C PRO A 58 2.48 2.98 -16.34
N ILE A 59 2.70 1.67 -16.32
CA ILE A 59 3.65 1.03 -15.41
C ILE A 59 5.04 1.07 -16.05
N ASP A 60 6.03 1.61 -15.33
CA ASP A 60 7.45 1.45 -15.66
C ASP A 60 7.92 0.08 -15.16
N VAL A 61 8.44 -0.74 -16.07
CA VAL A 61 8.80 -2.14 -15.78
C VAL A 61 9.99 -2.23 -14.83
N GLU A 62 10.98 -1.35 -14.96
CA GLU A 62 12.18 -1.40 -14.11
C GLU A 62 11.84 -0.94 -12.70
N GLU A 63 11.12 0.18 -12.57
CA GLU A 63 10.65 0.69 -11.27
C GLU A 63 9.77 -0.36 -10.58
N ARG A 64 8.82 -0.95 -11.30
CA ARG A 64 7.94 -1.98 -10.76
C ARG A 64 8.67 -3.26 -10.37
N THR A 65 9.72 -3.63 -11.11
CA THR A 65 10.58 -4.76 -10.75
C THR A 65 11.28 -4.49 -9.42
N ASP A 66 11.84 -3.30 -9.25
CA ASP A 66 12.54 -2.93 -8.03
C ASP A 66 11.58 -2.81 -6.84
N GLU A 67 10.36 -2.30 -7.03
CA GLU A 67 9.28 -2.32 -6.03
C GLU A 67 8.97 -3.74 -5.55
N LEU A 68 8.73 -4.68 -6.47
CA LEU A 68 8.44 -6.08 -6.13
C LEU A 68 9.60 -6.72 -5.35
N LEU A 69 10.85 -6.40 -5.72
CA LEU A 69 12.03 -6.90 -5.01
C LEU A 69 12.15 -6.28 -3.62
N ARG A 70 11.95 -4.96 -3.46
CA ARG A 70 11.93 -4.29 -2.16
C ARG A 70 10.85 -4.89 -1.25
N PHE A 71 9.66 -5.13 -1.79
CA PHE A 71 8.56 -5.76 -1.08
C PHE A 71 8.93 -7.17 -0.58
N ILE A 72 9.52 -8.01 -1.43
CA ILE A 72 10.01 -9.34 -1.02
C ILE A 72 11.11 -9.22 0.04
N GLY A 73 12.02 -8.26 -0.11
CA GLY A 73 13.03 -7.95 0.89
C GLY A 73 12.46 -7.63 2.26
N ALA A 74 11.44 -6.77 2.32
CA ALA A 74 10.75 -6.38 3.54
C ALA A 74 10.14 -7.60 4.24
N MET A 75 9.56 -8.55 3.49
CA MET A 75 9.09 -9.84 4.04
C MET A 75 10.23 -10.65 4.68
N PHE A 76 11.36 -10.79 4.00
CA PHE A 76 12.51 -11.55 4.52
C PHE A 76 13.16 -10.89 5.74
N GLN A 77 13.05 -9.57 5.85
CA GLN A 77 13.54 -8.78 6.97
C GLN A 77 12.54 -8.69 8.13
N ARG A 78 11.30 -9.18 7.96
CA ARG A 78 10.19 -9.00 8.90
C ARG A 78 9.91 -7.52 9.19
N ARG A 79 9.95 -6.72 8.13
CA ARG A 79 9.68 -5.28 8.14
C ARG A 79 8.60 -4.91 7.13
N LEU A 80 7.71 -5.86 6.84
CA LEU A 80 6.67 -5.68 5.82
C LEU A 80 5.73 -4.53 6.18
N SER A 81 5.35 -4.43 7.45
CA SER A 81 4.49 -3.38 7.97
C SER A 81 5.13 -1.99 7.85
N ASP A 82 6.38 -1.86 8.29
CA ASP A 82 7.14 -0.59 8.19
C ASP A 82 7.26 -0.17 6.72
N HIS A 83 7.64 -1.11 5.86
CA HIS A 83 7.77 -0.86 4.42
C HIS A 83 6.43 -0.51 3.78
N TYR A 84 5.33 -1.16 4.16
CA TYR A 84 4.00 -0.85 3.65
C TYR A 84 3.59 0.58 4.01
N VAL A 85 3.78 0.96 5.27
CA VAL A 85 3.45 2.32 5.74
C VAL A 85 4.33 3.39 5.08
N GLU A 86 5.64 3.15 4.97
CA GLU A 86 6.58 4.10 4.38
C GLU A 86 6.36 4.27 2.87
N GLU A 87 6.23 3.18 2.12
CA GLU A 87 6.30 3.21 0.65
C GLU A 87 4.93 3.24 -0.01
N PHE A 88 3.92 2.61 0.58
CA PHE A 88 2.59 2.54 -0.02
C PHE A 88 1.64 3.60 0.54
N LEU A 89 1.79 3.97 1.82
CA LEU A 89 0.96 5.00 2.45
C LEU A 89 1.66 6.36 2.53
N GLY A 90 3.00 6.41 2.44
CA GLY A 90 3.78 7.64 2.46
C GLY A 90 3.86 8.32 3.83
N GLU A 91 3.46 7.62 4.90
CA GLU A 91 3.23 8.20 6.23
C GLU A 91 4.03 7.44 7.32
N PRO A 92 5.36 7.61 7.42
CA PRO A 92 6.21 6.81 8.32
C PRO A 92 5.78 6.89 9.80
N ASP A 93 5.22 8.02 10.23
CA ASP A 93 4.75 8.22 11.61
C ASP A 93 3.51 7.35 11.91
N ALA A 94 2.76 6.93 10.88
CA ALA A 94 1.60 6.05 11.04
C ALA A 94 1.99 4.63 11.50
N ALA A 95 3.26 4.22 11.36
CA ALA A 95 3.73 2.90 11.76
C ALA A 95 3.60 2.67 13.27
N THR A 96 3.54 3.74 14.07
CA THR A 96 3.35 3.66 15.52
C THR A 96 1.97 3.16 15.95
N TYR A 97 0.99 3.15 15.04
CA TYR A 97 -0.39 2.75 15.30
C TYR A 97 -0.74 1.38 14.70
N LEU A 98 0.26 0.63 14.22
CA LEU A 98 0.08 -0.70 13.65
C LEU A 98 -0.32 -1.72 14.73
N ASN A 99 -1.37 -2.50 14.46
CA ASN A 99 -1.85 -3.59 15.33
C ASN A 99 -2.21 -3.16 16.75
N LEU A 100 -2.67 -1.92 16.95
CA LEU A 100 -3.33 -1.56 18.20
C LEU A 100 -4.57 -2.42 18.36
N ASP A 101 -4.78 -2.96 19.55
CA ASP A 101 -6.05 -3.62 19.86
C ASP A 101 -7.20 -2.60 20.02
N ASP A 102 -8.43 -3.09 20.13
CA ASP A 102 -9.62 -2.23 20.22
C ASP A 102 -9.52 -1.25 21.42
N GLU A 103 -8.96 -1.66 22.56
CA GLU A 103 -8.85 -0.80 23.74
C GLU A 103 -7.74 0.25 23.56
N GLU A 104 -6.60 -0.16 23.02
CA GLU A 104 -5.49 0.74 22.66
C GLU A 104 -5.91 1.76 21.60
N TRP A 105 -6.72 1.34 20.62
CA TRP A 105 -7.23 2.22 19.58
C TRP A 105 -8.21 3.27 20.12
N GLU A 106 -9.16 2.86 20.95
CA GLU A 106 -10.07 3.82 21.61
C GLU A 106 -9.31 4.83 22.47
N ALA A 107 -8.34 4.37 23.27
CA ALA A 107 -7.49 5.24 24.09
C ALA A 107 -6.65 6.21 23.23
N GLN A 108 -6.23 5.79 22.04
CA GLN A 108 -5.50 6.64 21.12
C GLN A 108 -6.39 7.74 20.52
N LYS A 109 -7.65 7.43 20.20
CA LYS A 109 -8.65 8.42 19.74
C LYS A 109 -8.92 9.46 20.83
N GLU A 110 -9.07 9.05 22.08
CA GLU A 110 -9.20 9.97 23.23
C GLU A 110 -7.97 10.89 23.35
N THR A 111 -6.76 10.32 23.22
CA THR A 111 -5.51 11.09 23.29
C THR A 111 -5.44 12.16 22.19
N TRP A 112 -5.88 11.85 20.97
CA TRP A 112 -5.92 12.82 19.89
C TRP A 112 -7.00 13.88 20.11
N ALA A 113 -8.18 13.49 20.60
CA ALA A 113 -9.24 14.43 20.94
C ALA A 113 -8.79 15.45 22.00
N ASP A 114 -8.14 14.99 23.06
CA ASP A 114 -7.59 15.86 24.11
C ASP A 114 -6.51 16.81 23.57
N ARG A 115 -5.67 16.31 22.65
CA ARG A 115 -4.69 17.15 21.96
C ARG A 115 -5.37 18.22 21.11
N MET A 116 -6.45 17.86 20.40
CA MET A 116 -7.22 18.80 19.58
C MET A 116 -7.85 19.89 20.43
N ARG A 117 -8.53 19.54 21.53
CA ARG A 117 -9.10 20.51 22.50
C ARG A 117 -8.04 21.42 23.10
N SER A 118 -6.88 20.86 23.45
CA SER A 118 -5.78 21.64 24.04
C SER A 118 -5.12 22.59 23.04
N THR A 119 -5.14 22.26 21.75
CA THR A 119 -4.46 23.03 20.69
C THR A 119 -5.38 24.09 20.08
N PHE A 120 -6.67 23.81 19.97
CA PHE A 120 -7.63 24.57 19.19
C PHE A 120 -8.80 25.05 20.06
N PRO A 121 -8.88 26.35 20.38
CA PRO A 121 -9.89 26.89 21.30
C PRO A 121 -11.35 26.74 20.87
N GLN A 122 -11.61 26.39 19.61
CA GLN A 122 -12.96 26.17 19.11
C GLN A 122 -13.55 24.80 19.50
N TYR A 123 -12.72 23.87 20.00
CA TYR A 123 -13.18 22.56 20.45
C TYR A 123 -13.26 22.51 21.98
N ASP A 124 -14.29 21.86 22.51
CA ASP A 124 -14.51 21.71 23.96
C ASP A 124 -15.03 20.32 24.34
N GLU A 125 -15.45 20.13 25.60
CA GLU A 125 -15.94 18.84 26.12
C GLU A 125 -17.27 18.39 25.48
N SER A 126 -17.98 19.26 24.77
CA SER A 126 -19.21 18.91 24.07
C SER A 126 -18.97 18.27 22.70
N ASP A 127 -17.78 18.43 22.12
CA ASP A 127 -17.36 17.74 20.90
C ASP A 127 -17.03 16.28 21.19
N ARG A 128 -17.45 15.36 20.31
CA ARG A 128 -17.17 13.93 20.46
C ARG A 128 -15.71 13.62 20.15
N ASP A 129 -15.11 12.74 20.95
CA ASP A 129 -13.71 12.32 20.75
C ASP A 129 -13.48 11.74 19.36
N GLU A 130 -14.43 10.95 18.86
CA GLU A 130 -14.37 10.32 17.55
C GLU A 130 -14.34 11.34 16.40
N ASP A 131 -15.10 12.43 16.51
CA ASP A 131 -15.13 13.48 15.50
C ASP A 131 -13.80 14.27 15.51
N LEU A 132 -13.24 14.52 16.69
CA LEU A 132 -11.95 15.21 16.85
C LEU A 132 -10.77 14.34 16.41
N ALA A 133 -10.81 13.04 16.69
CA ALA A 133 -9.84 12.06 16.21
C ALA A 133 -9.87 12.00 14.67
N ALA A 134 -11.05 12.03 14.05
CA ALA A 134 -11.17 12.05 12.60
C ALA A 134 -10.53 13.30 11.98
N VAL A 135 -10.74 14.48 12.57
CA VAL A 135 -10.08 15.73 12.15
C VAL A 135 -8.55 15.64 12.32
N PHE A 136 -8.08 15.03 13.41
CA PHE A 136 -6.65 14.83 13.63
C PHE A 136 -6.05 13.94 12.54
N VAL A 137 -6.66 12.79 12.26
CA VAL A 137 -6.16 11.84 11.25
C VAL A 137 -6.15 12.47 9.85
N ASP A 138 -7.22 13.16 9.46
CA ASP A 138 -7.28 13.87 8.18
C ASP A 138 -6.20 14.95 8.08
N SER A 139 -6.00 15.73 9.15
CA SER A 139 -4.99 16.78 9.18
C SER A 139 -3.56 16.27 9.20
N GLN A 140 -3.29 15.12 9.83
CA GLN A 140 -1.93 14.59 9.97
C GLN A 140 -1.52 13.68 8.80
N PHE A 141 -2.43 12.81 8.35
CA PHE A 141 -2.14 11.74 7.40
C PHE A 141 -2.89 11.89 6.06
N GLY A 142 -3.69 12.95 5.90
CA GLY A 142 -4.40 13.22 4.64
C GLY A 142 -5.45 12.17 4.26
N MET A 143 -5.96 11.40 5.21
CA MET A 143 -6.95 10.34 4.98
C MET A 143 -8.03 10.31 6.05
N SER A 144 -9.17 9.66 5.73
CA SER A 144 -10.24 9.46 6.70
C SER A 144 -9.84 8.52 7.83
N ILE A 145 -10.44 8.67 9.02
CA ILE A 145 -10.23 7.75 10.15
C ILE A 145 -10.60 6.31 9.81
N GLU A 146 -11.63 6.09 9.00
CA GLU A 146 -12.02 4.75 8.55
C GLU A 146 -10.96 4.11 7.65
N THR A 147 -10.32 4.91 6.80
CA THR A 147 -9.20 4.44 5.96
C THR A 147 -7.97 4.18 6.82
N PHE A 148 -7.65 5.08 7.74
CA PHE A 148 -6.55 4.89 8.67
C PHE A 148 -6.74 3.63 9.53
N GLU A 149 -7.92 3.43 10.09
CA GLU A 149 -8.24 2.26 10.89
C GLU A 149 -8.16 0.96 10.07
N ARG A 150 -8.59 0.97 8.82
CA ARG A 150 -8.50 -0.20 7.94
C ARG A 150 -7.06 -0.51 7.52
N GLU A 151 -6.32 0.50 7.08
CA GLU A 151 -5.01 0.32 6.44
C GLU A 151 -3.85 0.25 7.47
N ILE A 152 -4.00 0.89 8.63
CA ILE A 152 -2.95 0.99 9.67
C ILE A 152 -3.32 0.15 10.90
N VAL A 153 -4.44 0.45 11.55
CA VAL A 153 -4.77 -0.18 12.84
C VAL A 153 -5.04 -1.67 12.64
N ASN A 154 -5.91 -2.00 11.69
CA ASN A 154 -6.26 -3.36 11.29
C ASN A 154 -5.32 -3.94 10.22
N PHE A 155 -4.07 -3.47 10.16
CA PHE A 155 -3.11 -3.94 9.18
C PHE A 155 -2.97 -5.47 9.22
N SER A 156 -2.97 -6.07 8.03
CA SER A 156 -2.89 -7.52 7.85
C SER A 156 -1.79 -7.82 6.84
N GLU A 157 -0.70 -8.47 7.28
CA GLU A 157 0.39 -8.88 6.38
C GLU A 157 -0.11 -9.70 5.17
N PRO A 158 -1.04 -10.67 5.32
CA PRO A 158 -1.62 -11.36 4.17
C PRO A 158 -2.33 -10.44 3.17
N GLU A 159 -3.09 -9.45 3.64
CA GLU A 159 -3.78 -8.50 2.76
C GLU A 159 -2.79 -7.53 2.12
N ALA A 160 -1.78 -7.05 2.86
CA ALA A 160 -0.71 -6.21 2.30
C ALA A 160 0.07 -6.97 1.20
N MET A 161 0.33 -8.27 1.40
CA MET A 161 0.93 -9.12 0.37
C MET A 161 0.02 -9.32 -0.83
N ARG A 162 -1.28 -9.48 -0.60
CA ARG A 162 -2.27 -9.55 -1.68
C ARG A 162 -2.29 -8.24 -2.47
N ALA A 163 -2.36 -7.10 -1.79
CA ALA A 163 -2.40 -5.76 -2.39
C ALA A 163 -1.12 -5.43 -3.16
N ALA A 164 0.05 -5.75 -2.61
CA ALA A 164 1.32 -5.50 -3.31
C ALA A 164 1.47 -6.29 -4.62
N VAL A 165 0.92 -7.50 -4.69
CA VAL A 165 0.98 -8.36 -5.88
C VAL A 165 -0.20 -8.13 -6.83
N ALA A 166 -1.39 -7.93 -6.29
CA ALA A 166 -2.63 -7.82 -7.08
C ALA A 166 -3.02 -6.38 -7.39
N GLY A 167 -2.50 -5.37 -6.68
CA GLY A 167 -2.90 -3.97 -6.79
C GLY A 167 -2.91 -3.45 -8.24
N PRO A 168 -1.81 -3.60 -9.00
CA PRO A 168 -1.80 -3.18 -10.41
C PRO A 168 -2.84 -3.90 -11.27
N LEU A 169 -3.16 -5.15 -10.96
CA LEU A 169 -4.19 -5.93 -11.64
C LEU A 169 -5.60 -5.48 -11.25
N GLU A 170 -5.84 -5.18 -9.97
CA GLU A 170 -7.13 -4.68 -9.46
C GLU A 170 -7.46 -3.29 -10.02
N GLU A 171 -6.47 -2.40 -10.09
CA GLU A 171 -6.60 -1.11 -10.79
C GLU A 171 -6.96 -1.31 -12.26
N THR A 172 -6.27 -2.23 -12.95
CA THR A 172 -6.57 -2.54 -14.35
C THR A 172 -7.99 -3.12 -14.52
N GLU A 173 -8.42 -4.00 -13.60
CA GLU A 173 -9.78 -4.54 -13.58
C GLU A 173 -10.82 -3.44 -13.34
N HIS A 174 -10.54 -2.50 -12.44
CA HIS A 174 -11.40 -1.34 -12.21
C HIS A 174 -11.53 -0.49 -13.48
N GLY A 175 -10.42 -0.26 -14.18
CA GLY A 175 -10.39 0.42 -15.47
C GLY A 175 -11.26 -0.26 -16.53
N LEU A 176 -11.25 -1.59 -16.57
CA LEU A 176 -12.11 -2.40 -17.46
C LEU A 176 -13.59 -2.36 -17.05
N LYS A 177 -13.91 -2.40 -15.75
CA LYS A 177 -15.30 -2.28 -15.26
C LYS A 177 -15.92 -0.94 -15.64
N LYS A 178 -15.21 0.17 -15.42
CA LYS A 178 -15.71 1.50 -15.85
C LYS A 178 -15.89 1.60 -17.36
N LEU A 179 -15.01 0.99 -18.14
CA LEU A 179 -15.19 0.91 -19.60
C LEU A 179 -16.49 0.15 -19.93
N ASN A 180 -16.73 -1.00 -19.31
CA ASN A 180 -17.95 -1.78 -19.53
C ASN A 180 -19.21 -0.98 -19.15
N ASP A 181 -19.23 -0.35 -17.98
CA ASP A 181 -20.34 0.48 -17.52
C ASP A 181 -20.63 1.65 -18.48
N SER A 182 -19.58 2.26 -19.03
CA SER A 182 -19.70 3.33 -20.04
C SER A 182 -20.22 2.83 -21.39
N MET A 183 -19.96 1.57 -21.75
CA MET A 183 -20.48 0.96 -22.98
C MET A 183 -21.95 0.54 -22.82
N GLU A 184 -22.36 0.07 -21.65
CA GLU A 184 -23.76 -0.30 -21.35
C GLU A 184 -24.68 0.92 -21.19
N SER A 185 -24.12 2.08 -20.89
CA SER A 185 -24.86 3.35 -20.74
C SER A 185 -25.07 4.13 -22.05
N ASN A 186 -24.53 3.65 -23.18
CA ASN A 186 -24.69 4.23 -24.53
C ASN A 186 -25.64 3.39 -25.40
#